data_AF-A0A9P7JPW8-F1
#
_entry.id   AF-A0A9P7JPW8-F1
#
_cell.length_a   1.000
_cell.length_b   1.000
_cell.length_c   1.000
_cell.angle_alpha   90.00
_cell.angle_beta   90.00
_cell.angle_gamma   90.00
#
_symmetry.space_group_name_H-M   'P 1'
#
loop_
_entity.id
_entity.type
_entity.pdbx_description
1 polymer ?
#
loop_
_entity_poly.entity_id
_entity_poly.type
_entity_poly.pdbx_seq_one_letter_code
_entity_poly.pdbx_strand_id
1 'polypeptide(L)'
;SPIHPTTAITIRTLDVYQQSHRVCPRFSIQAQAKMLCALHHLCVAYDIYLELNRRINSHLDKFLGHDMDNWHILNSCPACQYSLIDELPLKFSFLCACDGNNSAKLIDPAIRSGEERPDPHSGMSSIWLTESYVNQFKDKV
;
A
#
# COMPACT_ATOMS: atom_id res chain seq x y z
N SER A 1 17.63 -11.53 -33.96
CA SER A 1 16.28 -11.70 -33.41
C SER A 1 16.12 -13.12 -32.87
N PRO A 2 15.48 -13.34 -31.72
CA PRO A 2 15.23 -14.69 -31.22
C PRO A 2 14.31 -15.43 -32.17
N ILE A 3 14.60 -16.72 -32.40
CA ILE A 3 13.84 -17.58 -33.30
C ILE A 3 12.45 -17.92 -32.72
N HIS A 4 12.33 -17.86 -31.38
CA HIS A 4 11.09 -18.07 -30.64
C HIS A 4 10.92 -17.00 -29.54
N PRO A 5 10.19 -15.91 -29.78
CA PRO A 5 9.93 -14.90 -28.76
C PRO A 5 8.99 -15.46 -27.68
N THR A 6 9.41 -15.45 -26.42
CA THR A 6 8.62 -15.91 -25.25
C THR A 6 7.98 -14.79 -24.45
N THR A 7 8.29 -13.52 -24.77
CA THR A 7 7.83 -12.34 -24.03
C THR A 7 7.27 -11.33 -25.01
N ALA A 8 6.04 -10.88 -24.77
CA ALA A 8 5.40 -9.81 -25.53
C ALA A 8 5.51 -8.48 -24.76
N ILE A 9 5.69 -7.38 -25.49
CA ILE A 9 5.68 -6.02 -24.93
C ILE A 9 4.47 -5.30 -25.52
N THR A 10 3.71 -4.60 -24.68
CA THR A 10 2.53 -3.85 -25.15
C THR A 10 2.94 -2.62 -25.95
N ILE A 11 2.12 -2.22 -26.93
CA ILE A 11 2.33 -1.01 -27.72
C ILE A 11 2.40 0.22 -26.81
N ARG A 12 1.55 0.29 -25.77
CA ARG A 12 1.58 1.37 -24.77
C ARG A 12 2.93 1.51 -24.08
N THR A 13 3.61 0.40 -23.78
CA THR A 13 4.95 0.43 -23.20
C THR A 13 5.98 1.06 -24.15
N LEU A 14 5.83 0.84 -25.46
CA LEU A 14 6.68 1.47 -26.48
C LEU A 14 6.36 2.96 -26.63
N ASP A 15 5.09 3.34 -26.56
CA ASP A 15 4.67 4.75 -26.60
C ASP A 15 5.22 5.54 -25.39
N VAL A 16 5.17 4.94 -24.19
CA VAL A 16 5.77 5.53 -22.99
C VAL A 16 7.28 5.73 -23.18
N TYR A 17 8.00 4.72 -23.66
CA TYR A 17 9.43 4.88 -23.95
C TYR A 17 9.68 5.99 -24.98
N GLN A 18 8.85 6.09 -26.03
CA GLN A 18 8.97 7.14 -27.03
C GLN A 18 8.86 8.53 -26.40
N GLN A 19 7.89 8.76 -25.50
CA GLN A 19 7.76 10.05 -24.82
C GLN A 19 8.90 10.29 -23.83
N SER A 20 9.28 9.29 -23.03
CA SER A 20 10.40 9.39 -22.09
C SER A 20 11.72 9.71 -22.79
N HIS A 21 11.99 9.08 -23.94
CA HIS A 21 13.20 9.32 -24.72
C HIS A 21 13.20 10.70 -25.40
N ARG A 22 12.04 11.24 -25.79
CA ARG A 22 11.92 12.60 -26.33
C ARG A 22 12.32 13.66 -25.30
N VAL A 23 11.90 13.49 -24.04
CA VAL A 23 12.20 14.43 -22.94
C VAL A 23 13.62 14.21 -22.40
N CYS A 24 14.09 12.95 -22.36
CA CYS A 24 15.41 12.60 -21.89
C CYS A 24 16.10 11.61 -22.85
N PRO A 25 16.83 12.10 -23.86
CA PRO A 25 17.57 11.25 -24.80
C PRO A 25 18.65 10.38 -24.15
N ARG A 26 19.06 10.70 -22.90
CA ARG A 26 20.01 9.89 -22.12
C ARG A 26 19.38 8.60 -21.58
N PHE A 27 18.04 8.51 -21.55
CA PHE A 27 17.34 7.32 -21.13
C PHE A 27 17.24 6.32 -22.29
N SER A 28 18.26 5.46 -22.42
CA SER A 28 18.39 4.54 -23.55
C SER A 28 17.37 3.40 -23.53
N ILE A 29 17.14 2.80 -24.69
CA ILE A 29 16.28 1.61 -24.82
C ILE A 29 16.78 0.43 -23.97
N GLN A 30 18.09 0.35 -23.74
CA GLN A 30 18.68 -0.67 -22.87
C GLN A 30 18.34 -0.42 -21.40
N ALA A 31 18.28 0.84 -20.95
CA ALA A 31 17.82 1.19 -19.62
C ALA A 31 16.33 0.85 -19.43
N GLN A 32 15.49 1.14 -20.44
CA GLN A 32 14.08 0.74 -20.47
C GLN A 32 13.92 -0.79 -20.41
N ALA A 33 14.69 -1.55 -21.19
CA ALA A 33 14.64 -3.01 -21.19
C ALA A 33 15.07 -3.59 -19.83
N LYS A 34 16.14 -3.06 -19.22
CA LYS A 34 16.57 -3.43 -17.86
C LYS A 34 15.51 -3.11 -16.83
N MET A 35 14.85 -1.95 -16.94
CA MET A 35 13.74 -1.58 -16.08
C MET A 35 12.57 -2.55 -16.24
N LEU A 36 12.17 -2.92 -17.47
CA LEU A 36 11.10 -3.89 -17.70
C LEU A 36 11.43 -5.29 -17.18
N CYS A 37 12.68 -5.75 -17.37
CA CYS A 37 13.15 -7.02 -16.81
C CYS A 37 13.18 -6.97 -15.28
N ALA A 38 13.65 -5.86 -14.72
CA ALA A 38 13.63 -5.62 -13.28
C ALA A 38 12.18 -5.62 -12.80
N LEU A 39 11.25 -4.88 -13.40
CA LEU A 39 9.84 -4.88 -13.00
C LEU A 39 9.23 -6.29 -13.04
N HIS A 40 9.52 -7.09 -14.06
CA HIS A 40 9.00 -8.46 -14.18
C HIS A 40 9.53 -9.41 -13.10
N HIS A 41 10.79 -9.28 -12.66
CA HIS A 41 11.38 -10.15 -11.63
C HIS A 41 11.34 -9.56 -10.22
N LEU A 42 11.30 -8.23 -10.10
CA LEU A 42 11.28 -7.48 -8.86
C LEU A 42 9.90 -7.54 -8.23
N CYS A 43 8.79 -7.53 -8.98
CA CYS A 43 7.47 -7.67 -8.38
C CYS A 43 7.37 -8.96 -7.55
N VAL A 44 7.71 -10.11 -8.14
CA VAL A 44 7.67 -11.40 -7.42
C VAL A 44 8.67 -11.44 -6.28
N ALA A 45 9.90 -10.97 -6.49
CA ALA A 45 10.92 -10.95 -5.42
C ALA A 45 10.55 -10.00 -4.28
N TYR A 46 9.89 -8.88 -4.60
CA TYR A 46 9.42 -7.89 -3.65
C TYR A 46 8.22 -8.41 -2.85
N ASP A 47 7.27 -9.09 -3.49
CA ASP A 47 6.15 -9.74 -2.80
C ASP A 47 6.67 -10.80 -1.81
N ILE A 48 7.65 -11.61 -2.22
CA ILE A 48 8.33 -12.58 -1.35
C ILE A 48 9.05 -11.89 -0.19
N TYR A 49 9.76 -10.79 -0.47
CA TYR A 49 10.44 -9.99 0.55
C TYR A 49 9.45 -9.40 1.58
N LEU A 50 8.33 -8.85 1.11
CA LEU A 50 7.27 -8.35 1.97
C LEU A 50 6.70 -9.48 2.84
N GLU A 51 6.39 -10.64 2.26
CA GLU A 51 5.89 -11.80 3.01
C GLU A 51 6.89 -12.30 4.06
N LEU A 52 8.18 -12.33 3.73
CA LEU A 52 9.23 -12.71 4.69
C LEU A 52 9.28 -11.74 5.88
N ASN A 53 9.26 -10.43 5.62
CA ASN A 53 9.20 -9.43 6.68
C ASN A 53 7.94 -9.58 7.54
N ARG A 54 6.78 -9.85 6.93
CA ARG A 54 5.52 -10.07 7.66
C ARG A 54 5.63 -11.25 8.61
N ARG A 55 6.19 -12.38 8.17
CA ARG A 55 6.36 -13.58 9.01
C ARG A 55 7.32 -13.34 10.16
N ILE A 56 8.45 -12.68 9.89
CA ILE A 56 9.43 -12.33 10.91
C ILE A 56 8.78 -11.43 11.96
N ASN A 57 8.10 -10.36 11.54
CA ASN A 57 7.42 -9.46 12.46
C ASN A 57 6.34 -10.19 13.26
N SER A 58 5.53 -11.05 12.64
CA SER A 58 4.53 -11.83 13.37
C SER A 58 5.15 -12.75 14.44
N HIS A 59 6.30 -13.36 14.15
CA HIS A 59 7.02 -14.15 15.16
C HIS A 59 7.59 -13.29 16.28
N LEU A 60 8.15 -12.12 15.95
CA LEU A 60 8.64 -11.16 16.94
C LEU A 60 7.49 -10.65 17.82
N ASP A 61 6.36 -10.28 17.22
CA ASP A 61 5.19 -9.80 17.95
C ASP A 61 4.70 -10.85 18.95
N LYS A 62 4.57 -12.12 18.52
CA LYS A 62 4.23 -13.21 19.44
C LYS A 62 5.26 -13.41 20.54
N PHE A 63 6.55 -13.37 20.20
CA PHE A 63 7.62 -13.53 21.17
C PHE A 63 7.64 -12.41 22.21
N LEU A 64 7.33 -11.19 21.79
CA LEU A 64 7.28 -9.99 22.65
C LEU A 64 5.91 -9.81 23.34
N GLY A 65 4.91 -10.65 23.07
CA GLY A 65 3.55 -10.53 23.61
C GLY A 65 2.75 -9.37 23.02
N HIS A 66 3.08 -8.96 21.78
CA HIS A 66 2.40 -7.91 21.02
C HIS A 66 1.24 -8.44 20.16
N ASP A 67 0.88 -9.72 20.30
CA ASP A 67 -0.15 -10.40 19.50
C ASP A 67 -1.56 -10.34 20.11
N MET A 68 -1.74 -9.59 21.21
CA MET A 68 -3.05 -9.40 21.83
C MET A 68 -3.99 -8.53 20.98
N ASP A 69 -5.30 -8.77 21.10
CA ASP A 69 -6.32 -7.90 20.52
C ASP A 69 -6.10 -6.45 20.97
N ASN A 70 -6.18 -5.51 20.03
CA ASN A 70 -5.98 -4.08 20.28
C ASN A 70 -4.60 -3.70 20.86
N TRP A 71 -3.58 -4.58 20.81
CA TRP A 71 -2.27 -4.30 21.40
C TRP A 71 -1.69 -2.96 20.93
N HIS A 72 -1.76 -2.68 19.62
CA HIS A 72 -1.24 -1.42 19.07
C HIS A 72 -1.95 -0.18 19.59
N ILE A 73 -3.26 -0.20 19.82
CA ILE A 73 -3.97 0.98 20.33
C ILE A 73 -3.80 1.11 21.85
N LEU A 74 -3.60 0.01 22.57
CA LEU A 74 -3.30 0.05 24.00
C LEU A 74 -1.85 0.50 24.29
N ASN A 75 -0.94 0.26 23.35
CA ASN A 75 0.50 0.55 23.48
C ASN A 75 1.00 1.59 22.46
N SER A 76 0.07 2.31 21.82
CA SER A 76 0.38 3.43 20.93
C SER A 76 0.97 4.60 21.71
N CYS A 77 1.37 5.65 20.99
CA CYS A 77 2.05 6.82 21.55
C CYS A 77 1.49 7.23 22.92
N PRO A 78 2.27 7.07 24.01
CA PRO A 78 1.79 7.37 25.36
C PRO A 78 1.31 8.81 25.49
N ALA A 79 1.98 9.77 24.87
CA ALA A 79 1.56 11.17 24.91
C ALA A 79 0.20 11.44 24.23
N CYS A 80 -0.25 10.55 23.34
CA CYS A 80 -1.49 10.72 22.58
C CYS A 80 -2.66 9.88 23.10
N GLN A 81 -2.41 8.79 23.83
CA GLN A 81 -3.44 7.80 24.19
C GLN A 81 -3.39 7.34 25.66
N TYR A 82 -2.44 7.82 26.46
CA TYR A 82 -2.36 7.46 27.87
C TYR A 82 -3.38 8.24 28.70
N SER A 83 -4.26 7.53 29.42
CA SER A 83 -5.19 8.12 30.39
C SER A 83 -4.71 7.83 31.81
N LEU A 84 -4.77 8.83 32.70
CA LEU A 84 -4.45 8.63 34.11
C LEU A 84 -5.65 8.04 34.87
N ILE A 85 -5.38 7.24 35.91
CA ILE A 85 -6.42 6.57 36.74
C ILE A 85 -7.44 7.57 37.31
N ASP A 86 -6.99 8.79 37.60
CA ASP A 86 -7.81 9.85 38.21
C ASP A 86 -8.09 11.02 37.25
N GLU A 87 -7.94 10.83 35.94
CA GLU A 87 -8.26 11.85 34.95
C GLU A 87 -9.77 12.01 34.81
N LEU A 88 -10.24 13.26 34.73
CA LEU A 88 -11.65 13.54 34.47
C LEU A 88 -12.03 13.03 33.08
N PRO A 89 -13.11 12.23 32.93
CA PRO A 89 -13.50 11.70 31.64
C PRO A 89 -13.87 12.83 30.69
N LEU A 90 -13.13 12.93 29.58
CA LEU A 90 -13.42 13.88 28.52
C LEU A 90 -14.68 13.45 27.77
N LYS A 91 -15.52 14.42 27.40
CA LYS A 91 -16.69 14.17 26.52
C LYS A 91 -16.28 13.52 25.19
N PHE A 92 -15.11 13.88 24.69
CA PHE A 92 -14.45 13.27 23.54
C PHE A 92 -13.00 12.96 23.93
N SER A 93 -12.63 11.67 23.96
CA SER A 93 -11.30 11.22 24.36
C SER A 93 -10.24 11.39 23.28
N PHE A 94 -10.65 11.61 22.03
CA PHE A 94 -9.74 11.70 20.90
C PHE A 94 -10.32 12.59 19.81
N LEU A 95 -9.48 13.44 19.21
CA LEU A 95 -9.79 14.18 18.00
C LEU A 95 -8.95 13.59 16.86
N CYS A 96 -9.62 12.96 15.90
CA CYS A 96 -8.98 12.41 14.71
C CYS A 96 -9.27 13.29 13.51
N ALA A 97 -8.23 13.68 12.77
CA ALA A 97 -8.37 14.28 11.45
C ALA A 97 -7.88 13.25 10.41
N CYS A 98 -8.82 12.63 9.71
CA CYS A 98 -8.52 11.78 8.57
C CYS A 98 -8.69 12.60 7.29
N ASP A 99 -7.75 12.47 6.35
CA ASP A 99 -7.84 13.18 5.05
C ASP A 99 -8.96 12.60 4.16
N GLY A 100 -9.60 11.50 4.56
CA GLY A 100 -10.67 10.83 3.83
C GLY A 100 -10.25 10.38 2.42
N ASN A 101 -8.94 10.20 2.22
CA ASN A 101 -8.33 9.99 0.92
C ASN A 101 -8.65 11.13 -0.08
N ASN A 102 -8.85 12.37 0.41
CA ASN A 102 -9.07 13.54 -0.45
C ASN A 102 -7.90 13.79 -1.40
N SER A 103 -6.70 13.35 -1.03
CA SER A 103 -5.51 13.33 -1.87
C SER A 103 -5.77 12.59 -3.20
N ALA A 104 -6.50 11.46 -3.19
CA ALA A 104 -6.88 10.74 -4.41
C ALA A 104 -7.97 11.44 -5.25
N LYS A 105 -8.69 12.41 -4.68
CA LYS A 105 -9.68 13.23 -5.41
C LYS A 105 -9.03 14.33 -6.26
N LEU A 106 -7.74 14.61 -6.05
CA LEU A 106 -6.96 15.56 -6.85
C LEU A 106 -6.43 14.98 -8.17
N ILE A 107 -6.59 13.67 -8.38
CA ILE A 107 -6.26 13.02 -9.65
C ILE A 107 -7.38 13.34 -10.66
N ASP A 108 -7.01 13.92 -11.79
CA ASP A 108 -7.92 14.25 -12.89
C ASP A 108 -8.78 13.03 -13.26
N PRO A 109 -10.12 13.16 -13.38
CA PRO A 109 -11.00 12.07 -13.81
C PRO A 109 -10.58 11.41 -15.12
N ALA A 110 -9.94 12.14 -16.05
CA ALA A 110 -9.38 11.59 -17.26
C ALA A 110 -8.22 10.61 -17.00
N ILE A 111 -7.46 10.81 -15.92
CA ILE A 111 -6.40 9.89 -15.46
C ILE A 111 -7.01 8.71 -14.68
N ARG A 112 -8.14 8.91 -14.01
CA ARG A 112 -8.93 7.83 -13.38
C ARG A 112 -9.79 7.03 -14.38
N SER A 113 -9.74 7.36 -15.67
CA SER A 113 -10.54 6.65 -16.67
C SER A 113 -10.03 5.22 -16.86
N GLY A 114 -10.95 4.24 -16.75
CA GLY A 114 -10.65 2.82 -16.85
C GLY A 114 -11.41 1.98 -15.82
N GLU A 115 -11.22 0.67 -15.85
CA GLU A 115 -11.69 -0.20 -14.78
C GLU A 115 -10.72 -0.12 -13.59
N GLU A 116 -11.28 0.08 -12.39
CA GLU A 116 -10.51 0.00 -11.16
C GLU A 116 -9.91 -1.40 -11.05
N ARG A 117 -8.59 -1.47 -10.95
CA ARG A 117 -7.92 -2.73 -10.68
C ARG A 117 -8.00 -2.97 -9.18
N PRO A 118 -8.78 -3.97 -8.70
CA PRO A 118 -8.81 -4.27 -7.29
C PRO A 118 -7.42 -4.68 -6.83
N ASP A 119 -6.97 -4.12 -5.71
CA ASP A 119 -5.79 -4.62 -5.03
C ASP A 119 -6.18 -5.93 -4.33
N PRO A 120 -5.68 -7.10 -4.76
CA PRO A 120 -6.04 -8.36 -4.14
C PRO A 120 -5.38 -8.54 -2.76
N HIS A 121 -4.46 -7.66 -2.37
CA HIS A 121 -3.77 -7.79 -1.09
C HIS A 121 -4.73 -7.48 0.06
N SER A 122 -4.95 -8.47 0.92
CA SER A 122 -5.54 -8.24 2.23
C SER A 122 -4.45 -7.80 3.21
N GLY A 123 -4.64 -6.66 3.88
CA GLY A 123 -3.78 -6.33 5.01
C GLY A 123 -4.00 -7.34 6.14
N MET A 124 -2.96 -8.10 6.48
CA MET A 124 -2.98 -9.05 7.61
C MET A 124 -2.51 -8.43 8.94
N SER A 125 -2.38 -7.10 9.00
CA SER A 125 -2.02 -6.43 10.25
C SER A 125 -3.28 -6.24 11.10
N SER A 126 -3.14 -6.25 12.41
CA SER A 126 -4.23 -5.98 13.35
C SER A 126 -4.77 -4.54 13.27
N ILE A 127 -4.05 -3.62 12.63
CA ILE A 127 -4.54 -2.27 12.29
C ILE A 127 -5.39 -2.24 11.01
N TRP A 128 -5.39 -3.31 10.22
CA TRP A 128 -6.14 -3.39 8.98
C TRP A 128 -7.59 -3.78 9.26
N LEU A 129 -8.52 -2.89 8.95
CA LEU A 129 -9.94 -3.16 9.08
C LEU A 129 -10.45 -3.76 7.78
N THR A 130 -11.14 -4.91 7.88
CA THR A 130 -11.77 -5.53 6.71
C THR A 130 -12.86 -4.62 6.15
N GLU A 131 -13.05 -4.65 4.83
CA GLU A 131 -14.11 -3.89 4.17
C GLU A 131 -15.49 -4.25 4.73
N SER A 132 -15.72 -5.55 4.97
CA SER A 132 -16.95 -6.07 5.60
C SER A 132 -17.19 -5.52 7.00
N TYR A 133 -16.13 -5.20 7.76
CA TYR A 133 -16.26 -4.57 9.07
C TYR A 133 -16.59 -3.07 8.94
N VAL A 134 -15.84 -2.35 8.10
CA VAL A 134 -16.02 -0.90 7.88
C VAL A 134 -17.41 -0.60 7.32
N ASN A 135 -17.90 -1.41 6.39
CA ASN A 135 -19.20 -1.21 5.74
C ASN A 135 -20.39 -1.30 6.71
N GLN A 136 -20.22 -1.86 7.92
CA GLN A 136 -21.27 -1.89 8.96
C GLN A 136 -21.60 -0.50 9.53
N PHE A 137 -20.72 0.48 9.30
CA PHE A 137 -20.83 1.84 9.83
C PHE A 137 -21.20 2.87 8.77
N LYS A 138 -21.34 2.47 7.49
CA LYS A 138 -21.56 3.39 6.37
C LYS A 138 -22.78 4.31 6.55
N ASP A 139 -23.84 3.78 7.17
CA ASP A 139 -25.12 4.48 7.35
C ASP A 139 -25.36 4.92 8.81
N LYS A 140 -24.35 4.80 9.68
CA LYS A 140 -24.42 5.22 11.08
C LYS A 140 -23.82 6.62 11.23
N VAL A 141 -24.67 7.64 11.09
CA VAL A 141 -24.34 9.06 11.36
C VAL A 141 -25.34 9.60 12.37
#